data_AF-H3ZR11-F1
#
_entry.id   AF-H3ZR11-F1
#
_cell.length_a   1.000
_cell.length_b   1.000
_cell.length_c   1.000
_cell.angle_alpha   90.00
_cell.angle_beta   90.00
_cell.angle_gamma   90.00
#
_symmetry.space_group_name_H-M   'P 1'
#
loop_
_entity.id
_entity.type
_entity.pdbx_description
1 polymer ?
#
loop_
_entity_poly.entity_id
_entity_poly.type
_entity_poly.pdbx_seq_one_letter_code
_entity_poly.pdbx_strand_id
1 'polypeptide(L)'
;MRVDIDGGKGRDSLGQCYDVDGHNGISEIVVMYTSTKVTYEIHFYDEDHPDPAIDASYDWTRCHILYHGRDDTYGCEDIESITVEGGTIKFAGTWSNICANGVCVEQTYAMQMWPQHETGERPYSSSVEIYVSNVWDHLMDTVDSNPDMDKNWGYTSWT
;
A
#
# COMPACT_ATOMS: atom_id res chain seq x y z
N MET A 1 10.09 -12.96 -6.25
CA MET A 1 10.76 -11.69 -6.60
C MET A 1 10.13 -10.60 -5.75
N ARG A 2 10.90 -9.79 -5.00
CA ARG A 2 10.37 -8.65 -4.22
C ARG A 2 10.45 -7.38 -5.05
N VAL A 3 9.74 -7.33 -6.18
CA VAL A 3 9.86 -6.22 -7.15
C VAL A 3 9.63 -4.86 -6.51
N ASP A 4 8.68 -4.79 -5.59
CA ASP A 4 8.39 -3.64 -4.72
C ASP A 4 9.62 -3.07 -3.99
N ILE A 5 10.55 -3.94 -3.57
CA ILE A 5 11.74 -3.55 -2.81
C ILE A 5 12.98 -3.46 -3.70
N ASP A 6 13.17 -4.45 -4.57
CA ASP A 6 14.40 -4.65 -5.33
C ASP A 6 14.36 -3.96 -6.71
N GLY A 7 13.18 -3.49 -7.13
CA GLY A 7 12.91 -3.03 -8.48
C GLY A 7 12.81 -4.17 -9.49
N GLY A 8 12.47 -3.82 -10.73
CA GLY A 8 12.52 -4.76 -11.85
C GLY A 8 11.44 -4.54 -12.90
N LYS A 9 11.48 -5.38 -13.93
CA LYS A 9 10.53 -5.33 -15.05
C LYS A 9 10.06 -6.70 -15.48
N GLY A 10 8.82 -6.79 -15.90
CA GLY A 10 8.22 -8.05 -16.28
C GLY A 10 6.73 -7.97 -16.54
N ARG A 11 6.06 -9.09 -16.27
CA ARG A 11 4.60 -9.20 -16.26
C ARG A 11 4.13 -9.93 -15.01
N ASP A 12 3.03 -9.49 -14.44
CA ASP A 12 2.36 -10.22 -13.37
C ASP A 12 1.51 -11.39 -13.91
N SER A 13 0.79 -12.08 -13.03
CA SER A 13 -0.03 -13.25 -13.34
C SER A 13 -1.19 -12.97 -14.29
N LEU A 14 -1.68 -11.73 -14.34
CA LEU A 14 -2.69 -11.28 -15.30
C LEU A 14 -2.08 -10.74 -16.59
N GLY A 15 -0.75 -10.78 -16.71
CA GLY A 15 -0.01 -10.37 -17.88
C GLY A 15 0.17 -8.86 -17.99
N GLN A 16 -0.10 -8.08 -16.93
CA GLN A 16 0.13 -6.65 -16.93
C GLN A 16 1.62 -6.36 -16.85
N CYS A 17 2.10 -5.40 -17.65
CA CYS A 17 3.52 -5.03 -17.66
C CYS A 17 3.85 -4.10 -16.49
N TYR A 18 4.99 -4.34 -15.86
CA TYR A 18 5.62 -3.39 -14.94
C TYR A 18 7.07 -3.14 -15.33
N ASP A 19 7.53 -1.94 -15.03
CA ASP A 19 8.94 -1.54 -14.97
C ASP A 19 9.03 -0.51 -13.85
N VAL A 20 9.58 -0.91 -12.71
CA VAL A 20 9.69 -0.06 -11.51
C VAL A 20 11.11 -0.09 -10.99
N ASP A 21 11.49 0.90 -10.21
CA ASP A 21 12.84 1.01 -9.67
C ASP A 21 12.99 0.50 -8.21
N GLY A 22 11.87 0.24 -7.54
CA GLY A 22 11.82 -0.45 -6.25
C GLY A 22 11.84 0.52 -5.07
N HIS A 23 12.53 0.16 -3.99
CA HIS A 23 12.66 1.01 -2.78
C HIS A 23 11.37 1.36 -2.03
N ASN A 24 10.19 0.92 -2.46
CA ASN A 24 8.89 1.14 -1.80
C ASN A 24 8.71 0.43 -0.43
N GLY A 25 9.79 0.07 0.24
CA GLY A 25 9.73 -0.55 1.56
C GLY A 25 9.16 0.40 2.61
N ILE A 26 8.61 -0.18 3.67
CA ILE A 26 8.20 0.56 4.87
C ILE A 26 9.43 1.24 5.48
N SER A 27 9.39 2.57 5.56
CA SER A 27 10.43 3.41 6.16
C SER A 27 10.19 3.62 7.66
N GLU A 28 8.93 3.80 8.05
CA GLU A 28 8.52 4.05 9.42
C GLU A 28 7.10 3.51 9.68
N ILE A 29 6.84 3.08 10.91
CA ILE A 29 5.47 2.89 11.39
C ILE A 29 5.29 3.80 12.61
N VAL A 30 4.62 4.92 12.40
CA VAL A 30 4.21 5.83 13.47
C VAL A 30 2.93 5.31 14.07
N VAL A 31 2.81 5.40 15.39
CA VAL A 31 1.61 4.89 16.00
C VAL A 31 1.08 5.73 17.14
N MET A 32 -0.20 6.01 17.05
CA MET A 32 -0.93 6.95 17.87
C MET A 32 -2.05 6.22 18.58
N TYR A 33 -2.18 6.37 19.89
CA TYR A 33 -3.20 5.65 20.64
C TYR A 33 -3.88 6.49 21.73
N THR A 34 -5.12 6.10 22.01
CA THR A 34 -5.92 6.53 23.15
C THR A 34 -6.34 5.30 23.96
N SER A 35 -7.18 5.46 24.97
CA SER A 35 -7.72 4.33 25.74
C SER A 35 -8.64 3.40 24.94
N THR A 36 -9.16 3.83 23.78
CA THR A 36 -10.17 3.07 23.01
C THR A 36 -9.81 2.88 21.54
N LYS A 37 -8.75 3.53 21.07
CA LYS A 37 -8.38 3.59 19.65
C LYS A 37 -6.87 3.55 19.49
N VAL A 38 -6.40 2.81 18.49
CA VAL A 38 -5.00 2.82 18.01
C VAL A 38 -5.03 3.12 16.51
N THR A 39 -4.20 4.03 16.04
CA THR A 39 -4.01 4.33 14.61
C THR A 39 -2.55 4.09 14.27
N TYR A 40 -2.33 3.15 13.35
CA TYR A 40 -1.05 2.87 12.74
C TYR A 40 -0.96 3.69 11.46
N GLU A 41 0.05 4.52 11.38
CA GLU A 41 0.44 5.27 10.20
C GLU A 41 1.72 4.61 9.66
N ILE A 42 1.67 4.16 8.42
CA ILE A 42 2.72 3.38 7.77
C ILE A 42 3.29 4.27 6.69
N HIS A 43 4.57 4.55 6.78
CA HIS A 43 5.30 5.32 5.80
C HIS A 43 6.05 4.38 4.89
N PHE A 44 5.97 4.64 3.59
CA PHE A 44 6.74 3.99 2.55
C PHE A 44 7.69 5.03 1.96
N TYR A 45 8.88 4.59 1.56
CA TYR A 45 9.82 5.51 0.89
C TYR A 45 9.27 6.03 -0.45
N ASP A 46 8.36 5.28 -1.08
CA ASP A 46 7.84 5.59 -2.41
C ASP A 46 6.51 4.88 -2.72
N GLU A 47 5.89 5.22 -3.85
CA GLU A 47 4.72 4.58 -4.46
C GLU A 47 4.89 4.44 -5.99
N ASP A 48 5.65 3.42 -6.42
CA ASP A 48 5.98 3.26 -7.84
C ASP A 48 4.76 2.96 -8.72
N HIS A 49 4.54 3.79 -9.74
CA HIS A 49 3.69 3.43 -10.87
C HIS A 49 4.38 2.35 -11.72
N PRO A 50 3.67 1.33 -12.23
CA PRO A 50 4.23 0.31 -13.13
C PRO A 50 4.81 0.81 -14.47
N ASP A 51 4.79 2.12 -14.73
CA ASP A 51 5.31 2.78 -15.94
C ASP A 51 6.24 3.92 -15.51
N PRO A 52 7.55 3.86 -15.80
CA PRO A 52 8.54 4.81 -15.29
C PRO A 52 8.31 6.28 -15.70
N ALA A 53 7.61 6.52 -16.81
CA ALA A 53 7.34 7.89 -17.26
C ALA A 53 6.15 8.49 -16.49
N ILE A 54 5.18 7.67 -16.13
CA ILE A 54 4.03 8.08 -15.30
C ILE A 54 4.50 8.25 -13.86
N ASP A 55 5.29 7.30 -13.38
CA ASP A 55 5.92 7.24 -12.07
C ASP A 55 6.63 8.55 -11.71
N ALA A 56 7.67 8.90 -12.47
CA ALA A 56 8.43 10.13 -12.29
C ALA A 56 7.56 11.41 -12.35
N SER A 57 6.48 11.40 -13.14
CA SER A 57 5.55 12.54 -13.19
C SER A 57 4.64 12.60 -11.96
N TYR A 58 4.29 11.45 -11.41
CA TYR A 58 3.43 11.32 -10.24
C TYR A 58 4.18 11.73 -8.98
N ASP A 59 5.39 11.20 -8.76
CA ASP A 59 6.22 11.56 -7.59
C ASP A 59 6.46 13.05 -7.52
N TRP A 60 6.85 13.63 -8.65
CA TRP A 60 7.11 15.05 -8.74
C TRP A 60 5.86 15.86 -8.36
N THR A 61 4.69 15.42 -8.83
CA THR A 61 3.42 16.09 -8.51
C THR A 61 3.08 15.93 -7.03
N ARG A 62 3.21 14.73 -6.48
CA ARG A 62 2.94 14.45 -5.06
C ARG A 62 3.85 15.26 -4.15
N CYS A 63 5.16 15.21 -4.34
CA CYS A 63 6.11 15.81 -3.40
C CYS A 63 6.22 17.33 -3.53
N HIS A 64 5.98 17.89 -4.73
CA HIS A 64 6.21 19.31 -4.96
C HIS A 64 4.95 20.14 -5.13
N ILE A 65 3.79 19.52 -5.37
CA ILE A 65 2.50 20.22 -5.52
C ILE A 65 1.51 19.85 -4.43
N LEU A 66 1.32 18.56 -4.13
CA LEU A 66 0.22 18.10 -3.27
C LEU A 66 0.63 17.99 -1.80
N TYR A 67 1.80 17.40 -1.55
CA TYR A 67 2.27 16.99 -0.24
C TYR A 67 3.65 17.58 0.02
N HIS A 68 3.67 18.84 0.45
CA HIS A 68 4.94 19.50 0.77
C HIS A 68 5.62 18.87 1.99
N GLY A 69 6.92 18.62 1.88
CA GLY A 69 7.76 18.14 2.99
C GLY A 69 7.84 16.62 3.11
N ARG A 70 7.28 15.88 2.15
CA ARG A 70 7.56 14.45 1.94
C ARG A 70 9.03 14.21 1.62
N ASP A 71 9.54 13.05 2.02
CA ASP A 71 10.85 12.57 1.56
C ASP A 71 10.76 12.28 0.05
N ASP A 72 11.72 12.82 -0.71
CA ASP A 72 11.83 12.67 -2.16
C ASP A 72 13.09 11.88 -2.59
N THR A 73 13.70 11.12 -1.65
CA THR A 73 15.00 10.44 -1.84
C THR A 73 14.97 9.31 -2.88
N TYR A 74 13.89 8.53 -2.93
CA TYR A 74 13.74 7.37 -3.84
C TYR A 74 12.65 7.61 -4.88
N GLY A 75 11.51 8.08 -4.42
CA GLY A 75 10.49 8.82 -5.17
C GLY A 75 9.70 9.58 -4.12
N CYS A 76 8.37 9.65 -4.21
CA CYS A 76 7.61 10.45 -3.24
C CYS A 76 7.04 9.63 -2.08
N GLU A 77 7.52 9.90 -0.85
CA GLU A 77 7.06 9.24 0.37
C GLU A 77 5.54 9.10 0.40
N ASP A 78 5.10 7.86 0.61
CA ASP A 78 3.70 7.55 0.80
C ASP A 78 3.36 7.27 2.26
N ILE A 79 2.17 7.72 2.67
CA ILE A 79 1.67 7.48 4.02
C ILE A 79 0.27 6.92 3.92
N GLU A 80 0.10 5.76 4.52
CA GLU A 80 -1.19 5.14 4.70
C GLU A 80 -1.50 4.83 6.15
N SER A 81 -2.79 4.65 6.46
CA SER A 81 -3.19 4.38 7.84
C SER A 81 -4.30 3.36 7.99
N ILE A 82 -4.22 2.63 9.11
CA ILE A 82 -5.29 1.78 9.62
C ILE A 82 -5.61 2.16 11.06
N THR A 83 -6.88 1.98 11.45
CA THR A 83 -7.32 2.25 12.82
C THR A 83 -7.92 1.01 13.44
N VAL A 84 -7.49 0.65 14.64
CA VAL A 84 -8.14 -0.36 15.49
C VAL A 84 -8.96 0.35 16.56
N GLU A 85 -10.27 0.11 16.57
CA GLU A 85 -11.20 0.70 17.53
C GLU A 85 -12.39 -0.24 17.77
N GLY A 86 -12.76 -0.46 19.04
CA GLY A 86 -13.94 -1.26 19.38
C GLY A 86 -13.88 -2.73 18.95
N GLY A 87 -12.69 -3.31 18.79
CA GLY A 87 -12.51 -4.68 18.29
C GLY A 87 -12.60 -4.81 16.76
N THR A 88 -12.50 -3.70 16.03
CA THR A 88 -12.54 -3.65 14.57
C THR A 88 -11.30 -2.95 14.03
N ILE A 89 -10.71 -3.50 12.98
CA ILE A 89 -9.72 -2.86 12.12
C ILE A 89 -10.49 -2.11 11.03
N LYS A 90 -10.19 -0.82 10.87
CA LYS A 90 -10.80 0.09 9.90
C LYS A 90 -9.73 0.51 8.90
N PHE A 91 -10.02 0.26 7.63
CA PHE A 91 -9.23 0.68 6.47
C PHE A 91 -9.93 1.89 5.87
N ALA A 92 -9.35 3.07 5.98
CA ALA A 92 -10.01 4.32 5.58
C ALA A 92 -9.42 4.83 4.27
N GLY A 93 -9.98 4.36 3.15
CA GLY A 93 -9.43 4.65 1.82
C GLY A 93 -8.22 3.78 1.46
N THR A 94 -8.00 2.71 2.20
CA THR A 94 -6.86 1.79 2.02
C THR A 94 -7.32 0.36 1.89
N TRP A 95 -8.59 0.09 1.63
CA TRP A 95 -9.08 -1.28 1.64
C TRP A 95 -8.90 -1.96 0.28
N SER A 96 -8.23 -3.12 0.27
CA SER A 96 -8.09 -3.97 -0.91
C SER A 96 -9.41 -4.70 -1.26
N ASN A 97 -10.41 -3.95 -1.70
CA ASN A 97 -11.65 -4.51 -2.24
C ASN A 97 -12.09 -3.76 -3.51
N ILE A 98 -11.58 -4.18 -4.66
CA ILE A 98 -12.15 -3.74 -5.93
C ILE A 98 -13.33 -4.65 -6.26
N CYS A 99 -14.53 -4.15 -5.99
CA CYS A 99 -15.75 -4.59 -6.65
C CYS A 99 -16.38 -3.39 -7.37
N ALA A 100 -15.90 -3.08 -8.58
CA ALA A 100 -16.50 -2.04 -9.41
C ALA A 100 -17.84 -2.54 -9.98
N ASN A 101 -18.94 -1.84 -9.70
CA ASN A 101 -20.28 -2.16 -10.20
C ASN A 101 -20.74 -3.61 -9.91
N GLY A 102 -20.32 -4.18 -8.77
CA GLY A 102 -20.67 -5.55 -8.38
C GLY A 102 -19.86 -6.64 -9.06
N VAL A 103 -18.81 -6.30 -9.82
CA VAL A 103 -17.82 -7.24 -10.35
C VAL A 103 -16.52 -7.04 -9.61
N CYS A 104 -16.11 -8.05 -8.87
CA CYS A 104 -14.83 -8.05 -8.20
C CYS A 104 -13.76 -8.54 -9.17
N VAL A 105 -12.75 -7.72 -9.41
CA VAL A 105 -11.61 -8.08 -10.26
C VAL A 105 -10.41 -8.37 -9.38
N GLU A 106 -9.62 -9.37 -9.78
CA GLU A 106 -8.32 -9.62 -9.17
C GLU A 106 -7.43 -8.39 -9.43
N GLN A 107 -7.02 -7.72 -8.36
CA GLN A 107 -5.95 -6.74 -8.46
C GLN A 107 -4.62 -7.49 -8.53
N THR A 108 -3.81 -7.10 -9.50
CA THR A 108 -2.43 -7.55 -9.58
C THR A 108 -1.51 -6.36 -9.44
N TYR A 109 -0.26 -6.66 -9.14
CA TYR A 109 0.80 -5.71 -8.93
C TYR A 109 0.87 -4.59 -10.00
N ALA A 110 0.71 -4.93 -11.28
CA ALA A 110 0.92 -3.96 -12.36
C ALA A 110 -0.39 -3.43 -12.95
N MET A 111 -1.48 -3.45 -12.18
CA MET A 111 -2.77 -2.98 -12.68
C MET A 111 -2.74 -1.47 -12.96
N GLN A 112 -2.68 -1.09 -14.24
CA GLN A 112 -2.59 0.31 -14.69
C GLN A 112 -3.89 1.13 -14.55
N MET A 113 -4.89 0.62 -13.82
CA MET A 113 -6.11 1.38 -13.56
C MET A 113 -5.89 2.29 -12.35
N TRP A 114 -6.64 3.40 -12.29
CA TRP A 114 -6.61 4.29 -11.14
C TRP A 114 -6.92 3.53 -9.85
N PRO A 115 -6.13 3.77 -8.79
CA PRO A 115 -6.35 3.28 -7.45
C PRO A 115 -7.82 3.39 -7.02
N GLN A 116 -8.38 2.33 -6.43
CA GLN A 116 -9.69 2.42 -5.80
C GLN A 116 -9.50 2.36 -4.29
N HIS A 117 -9.31 3.54 -3.71
CA HIS A 117 -9.16 3.78 -2.28
C HIS A 117 -10.51 3.58 -1.56
N GLU A 118 -10.85 2.33 -1.32
CA GLU A 118 -12.12 1.97 -0.68
C GLU A 118 -12.02 1.96 0.85
N THR A 119 -13.17 2.01 1.51
CA THR A 119 -13.26 1.91 2.98
C THR A 119 -13.76 0.53 3.37
N GLY A 120 -13.07 -0.08 4.34
CA GLY A 120 -13.36 -1.45 4.79
C GLY A 120 -13.22 -1.65 6.28
N GLU A 121 -13.81 -2.74 6.75
CA GLU A 121 -13.69 -3.18 8.14
C GLU A 121 -13.41 -4.69 8.22
N ARG A 122 -12.60 -5.06 9.21
CA ARG A 122 -12.31 -6.45 9.59
C ARG A 122 -12.34 -6.61 11.11
N PRO A 123 -12.79 -7.76 11.64
CA PRO A 123 -12.67 -8.04 13.07
C PRO A 123 -11.19 -8.02 13.49
N TYR A 124 -10.88 -7.36 14.60
CA TYR A 124 -9.54 -7.35 15.16
C TYR A 124 -9.29 -8.59 16.04
N SER A 125 -8.11 -9.17 15.90
CA SER A 125 -7.52 -10.07 16.89
C SER A 125 -6.00 -9.88 16.91
N SER A 126 -5.35 -10.22 18.02
CA SER A 126 -3.89 -10.04 18.16
C SER A 126 -3.05 -10.95 17.26
N SER A 127 -3.66 -11.90 16.57
CA SER A 127 -3.00 -12.78 15.59
C SER A 127 -3.29 -12.41 14.13
N VAL A 128 -4.06 -11.35 13.87
CA VAL A 128 -4.34 -10.91 12.51
C VAL A 128 -3.13 -10.18 11.95
N GLU A 129 -2.69 -10.64 10.78
CA GLU A 129 -1.71 -9.96 9.93
C GLU A 129 -2.46 -9.01 8.99
N ILE A 130 -1.82 -7.88 8.66
CA ILE A 130 -2.29 -6.96 7.63
C ILE A 130 -1.34 -7.11 6.45
N TYR A 131 -1.89 -7.50 5.31
CA TYR A 131 -1.20 -7.53 4.04
C TYR A 131 -1.39 -6.19 3.36
N VAL A 132 -0.29 -5.64 2.85
CA VAL A 132 -0.28 -4.50 1.94
C VAL A 132 -0.08 -5.06 0.53
N SER A 133 -0.99 -4.70 -0.35
CA SER A 133 -1.12 -5.21 -1.70
C SER A 133 -0.97 -4.04 -2.65
N ASN A 134 0.01 -4.15 -3.56
CA ASN A 134 0.33 -3.16 -4.59
C ASN A 134 1.24 -2.02 -4.09
N VAL A 135 2.09 -1.59 -5.02
CA VAL A 135 3.17 -0.62 -4.85
C VAL A 135 2.71 0.79 -5.22
N TRP A 136 1.66 0.86 -6.04
CA TRP A 136 1.04 2.09 -6.55
C TRP A 136 -0.26 2.50 -5.83
N ASP A 137 -0.83 1.63 -5.01
CA ASP A 137 -2.17 1.82 -4.41
C ASP A 137 -2.16 1.43 -2.91
N HIS A 138 -1.05 0.82 -2.44
CA HIS A 138 -0.80 0.35 -1.07
C HIS A 138 -2.03 -0.21 -0.33
N LEU A 139 -2.92 -0.90 -1.06
CA LEU A 139 -4.20 -1.33 -0.53
C LEU A 139 -4.02 -2.48 0.45
N MET A 140 -4.69 -2.38 1.58
CA MET A 140 -4.51 -3.22 2.74
C MET A 140 -5.73 -4.11 2.98
N ASP A 141 -5.50 -5.34 3.38
CA ASP A 141 -6.52 -6.22 3.97
C ASP A 141 -5.84 -7.26 4.87
N THR A 142 -6.66 -7.96 5.64
CA THR A 142 -6.33 -9.21 6.35
C THR A 142 -6.28 -10.44 5.43
N VAL A 143 -6.50 -10.27 4.13
CA VAL A 143 -6.43 -11.31 3.10
C VAL A 143 -5.39 -10.89 2.07
N ASP A 144 -4.46 -11.79 1.76
CA ASP A 144 -3.49 -11.57 0.70
C ASP A 144 -4.16 -11.61 -0.67
N SER A 145 -4.42 -10.44 -1.23
CA SER A 145 -5.03 -10.25 -2.55
C SER A 145 -4.01 -10.25 -3.70
N ASN A 146 -2.71 -10.27 -3.41
CA ASN A 146 -1.64 -10.26 -4.40
C ASN A 146 -0.61 -11.38 -4.15
N PRO A 147 -1.03 -12.66 -4.16
CA PRO A 147 -0.19 -13.78 -3.77
C PRO A 147 1.00 -14.05 -4.72
N ASP A 148 1.00 -13.45 -5.91
CA ASP A 148 2.03 -13.67 -6.93
C ASP A 148 3.34 -12.92 -6.65
N MET A 149 3.37 -12.09 -5.60
CA MET A 149 4.52 -11.29 -5.20
C MET A 149 5.13 -11.82 -3.89
N ASP A 150 6.47 -11.81 -3.82
CA ASP A 150 7.14 -12.10 -2.54
C ASP A 150 6.82 -10.99 -1.54
N LYS A 151 6.45 -11.37 -0.32
CA LYS A 151 6.09 -10.43 0.73
C LYS A 151 7.32 -9.88 1.45
N ASN A 152 7.31 -8.58 1.73
CA ASN A 152 8.13 -7.98 2.76
C ASN A 152 7.35 -7.93 4.08
N TRP A 153 8.04 -8.11 5.20
CA TRP A 153 7.42 -8.21 6.52
C TRP A 153 7.82 -7.00 7.36
N GLY A 154 6.85 -6.14 7.67
CA GLY A 154 6.96 -5.14 8.72
C GLY A 154 6.46 -5.70 10.04
N TYR A 155 7.20 -5.52 11.13
CA TYR A 155 6.75 -5.88 12.47
C TYR A 155 6.82 -4.67 13.39
N THR A 156 5.71 -4.39 14.06
CA THR A 156 5.70 -3.50 15.22
C THR A 156 5.00 -4.20 16.38
N SER A 157 5.54 -4.02 17.59
CA SER A 157 4.95 -4.53 18.82
C SER A 157 4.94 -3.46 19.87
N TRP A 158 3.92 -3.52 20.70
CA TRP A 158 3.70 -2.57 21.78
C TRP A 158 3.80 -3.30 23.10
N THR A 159 4.59 -2.74 24.00
CA THR A 159 4.68 -3.17 25.40
C THR A 159 3.97 -2.17 26.29
#